data_AF-A0A6J2G7X3-F1
#
_entry.id   AF-A0A6J2G7X3-F1
#
_cell.length_a   1.000
_cell.length_b   1.000
_cell.length_c   1.000
_cell.angle_alpha   90.00
_cell.angle_beta   90.00
_cell.angle_gamma   90.00
#
_symmetry.space_group_name_H-M   'P 1'
#
loop_
_entity.id
_entity.type
_entity.pdbx_description
1 polymer ?
#
loop_
_entity_poly.entity_id
_entity_poly.type
_entity_poly.pdbx_seq_one_letter_code
_entity_poly.pdbx_strand_id
1 'polypeptide(L)'
;QRSLPALTVLWFFGSSVTIEKCRSSTFVLGPVETSVHVQSCDGVRVMVVCHRLSLAATTGCTFYTLTPTQPLILSGNQAVSFAPFHTHYPMLEDHMAQVGLATLPNYWDSPMLVCRESSDTGVFRLLPPSDFYTFVIPFEMEGDTTETPGGLPQEYQEALRQREQRVQVWQRAVKEAGLTRDQRKRLQALVENKFYEWLVQTGNRQQLDSLVPLAMGSKQAAG
;
A
#
# COMPACT_ATOMS: atom_id res chain seq x y z
N GLN A 1 11.46 -21.83 -7.55
CA GLN A 1 10.37 -20.84 -7.40
C GLN A 1 10.79 -19.90 -6.29
N ARG A 2 11.38 -18.74 -6.62
CA ARG A 2 11.89 -17.80 -5.61
C ARG A 2 10.69 -17.02 -5.06
N SER A 3 10.41 -17.20 -3.77
CA SER A 3 9.45 -16.38 -3.03
C SER A 3 9.95 -14.93 -3.04
N LEU A 4 9.17 -14.01 -3.60
CA LEU A 4 9.44 -12.57 -3.45
C LEU A 4 9.22 -12.17 -1.99
N PRO A 5 9.96 -11.17 -1.47
CA PRO A 5 9.78 -10.68 -0.10
C PRO A 5 8.41 -10.02 0.11
N ALA A 6 7.97 -9.95 1.39
CA ALA A 6 6.66 -9.42 1.80
C ALA A 6 6.40 -7.96 1.36
N LEU A 7 7.46 -7.17 1.18
CA LEU A 7 7.44 -5.87 0.53
C LEU A 7 8.43 -5.90 -0.63
N THR A 8 7.92 -5.68 -1.84
CA THR A 8 8.68 -5.63 -3.08
C THR A 8 8.47 -4.25 -3.70
N VAL A 9 9.41 -3.34 -3.48
CA VAL A 9 9.41 -2.03 -4.16
C VAL A 9 10.14 -2.20 -5.49
N LEU A 10 9.43 -2.03 -6.60
CA LEU A 10 9.99 -2.15 -7.94
C LEU A 10 10.02 -0.76 -8.58
N TRP A 11 11.23 -0.23 -8.67
CA TRP A 11 11.55 0.91 -9.53
C TRP A 11 11.60 0.43 -10.96
N PHE A 12 10.42 0.27 -11.57
CA PHE A 12 10.31 -0.16 -12.94
C PHE A 12 10.17 1.05 -13.86
N PHE A 13 11.21 1.34 -14.63
CA PHE A 13 11.12 2.15 -15.83
C PHE A 13 10.89 1.21 -17.01
N GLY A 14 9.63 0.96 -17.33
CA GLY A 14 9.28 0.24 -18.53
C GLY A 14 7.80 0.38 -18.84
N SER A 15 7.45 0.12 -20.10
CA SER A 15 6.14 0.49 -20.59
C SER A 15 5.02 -0.32 -19.92
N SER A 16 5.23 -1.58 -19.57
CA SER A 16 4.19 -2.46 -18.98
C SER A 16 4.73 -3.35 -17.86
N VAL A 17 3.88 -3.65 -16.87
CA VAL A 17 4.20 -4.50 -15.73
C VAL A 17 3.15 -5.61 -15.59
N THR A 18 3.61 -6.85 -15.39
CA THR A 18 2.76 -8.00 -15.07
C THR A 18 3.12 -8.56 -13.70
N ILE A 19 2.14 -8.65 -12.79
CA ILE A 19 2.28 -9.26 -11.46
C ILE A 19 1.49 -10.56 -11.46
N GLU A 20 2.19 -11.68 -11.39
CA GLU A 20 1.59 -13.01 -11.48
C GLU A 20 1.95 -13.91 -10.32
N LYS A 21 0.98 -14.71 -9.85
CA LYS A 21 1.22 -15.82 -8.90
C LYS A 21 1.89 -15.36 -7.58
N CYS A 22 1.58 -14.15 -7.15
CA CYS A 22 2.10 -13.55 -5.93
C CYS A 22 1.10 -13.69 -4.78
N ARG A 23 1.61 -13.83 -3.54
CA ARG A 23 0.79 -13.99 -2.33
C ARG A 23 1.31 -13.14 -1.19
N SER A 24 0.41 -12.43 -0.50
CA SER A 24 0.71 -11.64 0.70
C SER A 24 1.86 -10.64 0.53
N SER A 25 1.98 -10.07 -0.67
CA SER A 25 3.05 -9.13 -1.03
C SER A 25 2.52 -7.73 -1.25
N THR A 26 3.35 -6.72 -0.98
CA THR A 26 3.08 -5.34 -1.36
C THR A 26 4.00 -4.92 -2.49
N PHE A 27 3.42 -4.44 -3.59
CA PHE A 27 4.12 -3.88 -4.74
C PHE A 27 3.96 -2.37 -4.76
N VAL A 28 5.08 -1.66 -4.70
CA VAL A 28 5.13 -0.21 -4.94
C VAL A 28 5.85 -0.02 -6.26
N LEU A 29 5.12 0.52 -7.24
CA LEU A 29 5.62 0.71 -8.60
C LEU A 29 5.79 2.21 -8.89
N GLY A 30 6.84 2.55 -9.63
CA GLY A 30 6.90 3.84 -10.32
C GLY A 30 5.79 3.98 -11.38
N PRO A 31 5.60 5.17 -11.97
CA PRO A 31 4.66 5.40 -13.05
C PRO A 31 4.84 4.43 -14.22
N VAL A 32 3.76 3.74 -14.61
CA VAL A 32 3.76 2.77 -15.70
C VAL A 32 3.03 3.34 -16.92
N GLU A 33 3.80 3.55 -18.00
CA GLU A 33 3.37 4.24 -19.23
C GLU A 33 2.13 3.62 -19.89
N THR A 34 2.04 2.28 -20.01
CA THR A 34 1.01 1.64 -20.83
C THR A 34 0.04 0.78 -20.04
N SER A 35 0.49 -0.22 -19.30
CA SER A 35 -0.42 -1.08 -18.54
C SER A 35 0.20 -1.86 -17.39
N VAL A 36 -0.60 -2.04 -16.34
CA VAL A 36 -0.36 -2.97 -15.24
C VAL A 36 -1.39 -4.09 -15.32
N HIS A 37 -0.92 -5.33 -15.36
CA HIS A 37 -1.75 -6.53 -15.35
C HIS A 37 -1.47 -7.35 -14.09
N VAL A 38 -2.51 -7.69 -13.33
CA VAL A 38 -2.37 -8.48 -12.09
C VAL A 38 -3.19 -9.76 -12.19
N GLN A 39 -2.52 -10.90 -12.18
CA GLN A 39 -3.16 -12.18 -12.46
C GLN A 39 -2.80 -13.26 -11.44
N SER A 40 -3.80 -14.05 -11.02
CA SER A 40 -3.58 -15.21 -10.13
C SER A 40 -2.89 -14.83 -8.81
N CYS A 41 -3.29 -13.71 -8.21
CA CYS A 41 -2.68 -13.15 -7.01
C CYS A 41 -3.63 -13.19 -5.80
N ASP A 42 -3.08 -13.35 -4.61
CA ASP A 42 -3.83 -13.58 -3.37
C ASP A 42 -3.31 -12.70 -2.23
N GLY A 43 -4.17 -11.83 -1.68
CA GLY A 43 -3.79 -10.93 -0.58
C GLY A 43 -2.69 -9.92 -0.97
N VAL A 44 -2.62 -9.53 -2.24
CA VAL A 44 -1.59 -8.61 -2.75
C VAL A 44 -2.07 -7.17 -2.66
N ARG A 45 -1.16 -6.25 -2.28
CA ARG A 45 -1.37 -4.81 -2.33
C ARG A 45 -0.55 -4.21 -3.46
N VAL A 46 -1.16 -3.42 -4.34
CA VAL A 46 -0.46 -2.76 -5.45
C VAL A 46 -0.67 -1.25 -5.36
N MET A 47 0.42 -0.49 -5.34
CA MET A 47 0.44 0.97 -5.30
C MET A 47 1.09 1.45 -6.59
N VAL A 48 0.31 2.06 -7.49
CA VAL A 48 0.80 2.39 -8.83
C VAL A 48 0.06 3.54 -9.48
N VAL A 49 0.83 4.42 -10.13
CA VAL A 49 0.32 5.35 -11.15
C VAL A 49 0.46 4.66 -12.51
N CYS A 50 -0.61 4.50 -13.27
CA CYS A 50 -0.53 3.81 -14.57
C CYS A 50 -1.59 4.27 -15.56
N HIS A 51 -1.32 4.09 -16.85
CA HIS A 51 -2.31 4.42 -17.88
C HIS A 51 -3.50 3.46 -17.90
N ARG A 52 -3.27 2.15 -17.78
CA ARG A 52 -4.32 1.11 -17.67
C ARG A 52 -4.01 0.12 -16.56
N LEU A 53 -5.02 -0.25 -15.79
CA LEU A 53 -4.96 -1.33 -14.80
C LEU A 53 -5.95 -2.43 -15.18
N SER A 54 -5.51 -3.69 -15.12
CA SER A 54 -6.38 -4.85 -15.31
C SER A 54 -6.05 -5.96 -14.32
N LEU A 55 -7.07 -6.69 -13.87
CA LEU A 55 -6.91 -7.81 -12.94
C LEU A 55 -7.76 -9.02 -13.32
N ALA A 56 -7.20 -10.22 -13.11
CA ALA A 56 -7.84 -11.51 -13.38
C ALA A 56 -7.48 -12.54 -12.30
N ALA A 57 -8.43 -13.39 -11.92
CA ALA A 57 -8.18 -14.48 -10.99
C ALA A 57 -7.51 -14.04 -9.67
N THR A 58 -7.89 -12.89 -9.12
CA THR A 58 -7.31 -12.36 -7.87
C THR A 58 -8.24 -12.55 -6.67
N THR A 59 -7.70 -12.66 -5.46
CA THR A 59 -8.50 -12.81 -4.23
C THR A 59 -7.95 -11.92 -3.12
N GLY A 60 -8.81 -11.11 -2.49
CA GLY A 60 -8.42 -10.28 -1.34
C GLY A 60 -7.34 -9.23 -1.66
N CYS A 61 -7.23 -8.81 -2.92
CA CYS A 61 -6.23 -7.84 -3.36
C CYS A 61 -6.73 -6.40 -3.21
N THR A 62 -5.81 -5.49 -2.88
CA THR A 62 -6.11 -4.05 -2.77
C THR A 62 -5.25 -3.24 -3.74
N PHE A 63 -5.89 -2.39 -4.53
CA PHE A 63 -5.26 -1.54 -5.54
C PHE A 63 -5.38 -0.08 -5.13
N TYR A 64 -4.24 0.56 -4.91
CA TYR A 64 -4.11 1.99 -4.66
C TYR A 64 -3.57 2.64 -5.93
N THR A 65 -4.44 3.29 -6.70
CA THR A 65 -4.07 3.70 -8.06
C THR A 65 -4.48 5.12 -8.41
N LEU A 66 -3.68 5.70 -9.30
CA LEU A 66 -3.99 6.91 -10.05
C LEU A 66 -3.96 6.51 -11.52
N THR A 67 -5.09 6.62 -12.21
CA THR A 67 -5.19 6.19 -13.59
C THR A 67 -6.20 7.00 -14.40
N PRO A 68 -5.86 7.42 -15.64
CA PRO A 68 -6.77 8.14 -16.51
C PRO A 68 -7.81 7.24 -17.20
N THR A 69 -7.84 5.94 -16.90
CA THR A 69 -8.80 4.98 -17.45
C THR A 69 -9.48 4.17 -16.35
N GLN A 70 -10.66 3.63 -16.62
CA GLN A 70 -11.36 2.75 -15.67
C GLN A 70 -10.57 1.44 -15.48
N PRO A 71 -10.23 1.04 -14.24
CA PRO A 71 -9.63 -0.27 -14.00
C PRO A 71 -10.51 -1.41 -14.50
N LEU A 72 -9.93 -2.37 -15.22
CA LEU A 72 -10.66 -3.47 -15.83
C LEU A 72 -10.64 -4.71 -14.92
N ILE A 73 -11.82 -5.16 -14.50
CA ILE A 73 -12.01 -6.39 -13.73
C ILE A 73 -12.43 -7.50 -14.67
N LEU A 74 -11.51 -8.45 -14.90
CA LEU A 74 -11.73 -9.65 -15.70
C LEU A 74 -12.29 -10.79 -14.83
N SER A 75 -12.25 -12.04 -15.30
CA SER A 75 -12.90 -13.18 -14.63
C SER A 75 -12.13 -13.66 -13.40
N GLY A 76 -12.86 -14.28 -12.47
CA GLY A 76 -12.29 -15.02 -11.34
C GLY A 76 -11.79 -14.15 -10.17
N ASN A 77 -12.24 -12.90 -10.06
CA ASN A 77 -11.83 -12.00 -8.99
C ASN A 77 -12.78 -12.09 -7.79
N GLN A 78 -12.25 -11.99 -6.56
CA GLN A 78 -13.02 -12.03 -5.32
C GLN A 78 -12.45 -11.07 -4.27
N ALA A 79 -13.32 -10.37 -3.54
CA ALA A 79 -12.94 -9.45 -2.45
C ALA A 79 -11.89 -8.40 -2.85
N VAL A 80 -12.01 -7.83 -4.05
CA VAL A 80 -11.10 -6.79 -4.54
C VAL A 80 -11.44 -5.44 -3.88
N SER A 81 -10.43 -4.67 -3.50
CA SER A 81 -10.63 -3.31 -2.98
C SER A 81 -9.86 -2.28 -3.81
N PHE A 82 -10.50 -1.16 -4.13
CA PHE A 82 -9.87 -0.01 -4.80
C PHE A 82 -9.78 1.17 -3.85
N ALA A 83 -8.69 1.91 -3.93
CA ALA A 83 -8.41 3.08 -3.11
C ALA A 83 -7.63 4.12 -3.93
N PRO A 84 -7.68 5.41 -3.55
CA PRO A 84 -6.85 6.41 -4.19
C PRO A 84 -5.36 6.09 -3.97
N PHE A 85 -4.52 6.43 -4.94
CA PHE A 85 -3.08 6.45 -4.75
C PHE A 85 -2.71 7.35 -3.56
N HIS A 86 -1.78 6.90 -2.71
CA HIS A 86 -1.62 7.44 -1.34
C HIS A 86 -0.19 7.49 -0.83
N THR A 87 0.76 7.51 -1.76
CA THR A 87 2.19 7.58 -1.45
C THR A 87 2.88 8.53 -2.39
N HIS A 88 4.14 8.83 -2.12
CA HIS A 88 5.02 9.55 -3.03
C HIS A 88 6.47 9.17 -2.74
N TYR A 89 7.31 9.31 -3.75
CA TYR A 89 8.75 9.36 -3.59
C TYR A 89 9.27 10.67 -4.22
N PRO A 90 10.45 11.16 -3.84
CA PRO A 90 10.94 12.47 -4.24
C PRO A 90 10.96 12.78 -5.75
N MET A 91 11.16 11.79 -6.61
CA MET A 91 11.18 11.92 -8.08
C MET A 91 9.85 11.59 -8.78
N LEU A 92 8.75 11.44 -8.03
CA LEU A 92 7.52 10.84 -8.58
C LEU A 92 6.89 11.70 -9.68
N GLU A 93 6.76 13.01 -9.47
CA GLU A 93 6.16 13.89 -10.47
C GLU A 93 6.99 13.97 -11.75
N ASP A 94 8.32 13.99 -11.63
CA ASP A 94 9.22 13.94 -12.80
C ASP A 94 9.05 12.63 -13.58
N HIS A 95 8.95 11.50 -12.89
CA HIS A 95 8.73 10.21 -13.54
C HIS A 95 7.34 10.14 -14.19
N MET A 96 6.32 10.75 -13.58
CA MET A 96 4.98 10.86 -14.18
C MET A 96 5.02 11.68 -15.47
N ALA A 97 5.72 12.82 -15.45
CA ALA A 97 5.88 13.68 -16.62
C ALA A 97 6.62 12.97 -17.77
N GLN A 98 7.67 12.19 -17.47
CA GLN A 98 8.42 11.43 -18.47
C GLN A 98 7.57 10.40 -19.22
N VAL A 99 6.58 9.79 -18.57
CA VAL A 99 5.68 8.80 -19.18
C VAL A 99 4.33 9.38 -19.62
N GLY A 100 4.17 10.70 -19.57
CA GLY A 100 2.96 11.40 -19.98
C GLY A 100 1.73 11.13 -19.11
N LEU A 101 1.93 10.84 -17.82
CA LEU A 101 0.86 10.67 -16.84
C LEU A 101 0.64 11.96 -16.04
N ALA A 102 -0.63 12.32 -15.87
CA ALA A 102 -1.05 13.48 -15.09
C ALA A 102 -1.94 13.03 -13.93
N THR A 103 -2.21 13.93 -13.00
CA THR A 103 -3.07 13.67 -11.84
C THR A 103 -4.56 13.61 -12.18
N LEU A 104 -4.95 14.18 -13.32
CA LEU A 104 -6.31 14.16 -13.85
C LEU A 104 -6.31 13.84 -15.36
N PRO A 105 -7.34 13.13 -15.87
CA PRO A 105 -8.45 12.53 -15.12
C PRO A 105 -7.98 11.34 -14.25
N ASN A 106 -8.77 10.99 -13.23
CA ASN A 106 -8.45 9.89 -12.33
C ASN A 106 -9.70 9.04 -12.05
N TYR A 107 -9.74 7.80 -12.55
CA TYR A 107 -10.90 6.91 -12.50
C TYR A 107 -10.68 5.67 -11.62
N TRP A 108 -9.80 5.77 -10.63
CA TRP A 108 -9.49 4.68 -9.69
C TRP A 108 -10.74 4.10 -8.98
N ASP A 109 -11.77 4.91 -8.79
CA ASP A 109 -13.02 4.57 -8.09
C ASP A 109 -14.14 4.05 -9.01
N SER A 110 -13.88 4.03 -10.32
CA SER A 110 -14.86 3.68 -11.34
C SER A 110 -14.44 2.43 -12.13
N PRO A 111 -14.18 1.27 -11.48
CA PRO A 111 -13.73 0.08 -12.18
C PRO A 111 -14.87 -0.57 -12.99
N MET A 112 -14.51 -1.16 -14.13
CA MET A 112 -15.43 -1.78 -15.09
C MET A 112 -15.29 -3.30 -15.04
N LEU A 113 -16.40 -4.01 -14.83
CA LEU A 113 -16.45 -5.47 -14.98
C LEU A 113 -16.61 -5.83 -16.47
N VAL A 114 -15.70 -6.65 -16.98
CA VAL A 114 -15.66 -7.06 -18.40
C VAL A 114 -16.22 -8.50 -18.60
N CYS A 115 -16.79 -9.10 -17.56
CA CYS A 115 -17.28 -10.49 -17.60
C CYS A 115 -18.78 -10.62 -17.90
N ARG A 116 -19.13 -11.65 -18.66
CA ARG A 116 -20.50 -11.96 -19.10
C ARG A 116 -21.33 -12.79 -18.12
N GLU A 117 -20.75 -13.31 -17.05
CA GLU A 117 -21.48 -14.21 -16.14
C GLU A 117 -22.28 -13.42 -15.11
N SER A 118 -23.58 -13.71 -15.09
CA SER A 118 -24.59 -13.03 -14.30
C SER A 118 -24.40 -13.26 -12.80
N SER A 119 -24.31 -12.16 -12.04
CA SER A 119 -24.67 -12.01 -10.62
C SER A 119 -23.60 -11.94 -9.52
N ASP A 120 -22.34 -11.58 -9.79
CA ASP A 120 -21.46 -11.16 -8.69
C ASP A 120 -21.59 -9.65 -8.40
N THR A 121 -22.71 -9.27 -7.79
CA THR A 121 -22.85 -7.96 -7.11
C THR A 121 -21.97 -7.97 -5.86
N GLY A 122 -20.67 -7.77 -6.03
CA GLY A 122 -19.71 -7.80 -4.91
C GLY A 122 -18.26 -8.14 -5.24
N VAL A 123 -17.88 -8.28 -6.52
CA VAL A 123 -16.49 -8.60 -6.92
C VAL A 123 -15.48 -7.62 -6.31
N PHE A 124 -15.86 -6.34 -6.30
CA PHE A 124 -15.04 -5.26 -5.75
C PHE A 124 -15.82 -4.34 -4.82
N ARG A 125 -15.07 -3.58 -4.03
CA ARG A 125 -15.56 -2.44 -3.25
C ARG A 125 -14.54 -1.31 -3.27
N LEU A 126 -14.97 -0.10 -2.95
CA LEU A 126 -14.02 0.95 -2.55
C LEU A 126 -13.56 0.67 -1.12
N LEU A 127 -12.26 0.87 -0.86
CA LEU A 127 -11.71 0.70 0.47
C LEU A 127 -12.31 1.77 1.39
N PRO A 128 -12.95 1.41 2.51
CA PRO A 128 -13.50 2.40 3.43
C PRO A 128 -12.40 3.36 3.92
N PRO A 129 -12.67 4.67 4.07
CA PRO A 129 -11.71 5.62 4.63
C PRO A 129 -11.20 5.23 6.02
N SER A 130 -12.01 4.52 6.82
CA SER A 130 -11.60 3.97 8.13
C SER A 130 -10.45 2.97 8.04
N ASP A 131 -10.34 2.27 6.92
CA ASP A 131 -9.40 1.19 6.67
C ASP A 131 -8.22 1.66 5.80
N PHE A 132 -8.20 2.95 5.45
CA PHE A 132 -7.15 3.58 4.68
C PHE A 132 -6.05 4.11 5.60
N TYR A 133 -4.79 3.84 5.27
CA TYR A 133 -3.60 4.23 6.05
C TYR A 133 -2.59 4.87 5.13
N THR A 134 -1.75 5.77 5.68
CA THR A 134 -0.62 6.33 4.92
C THR A 134 0.43 5.25 4.68
N PHE A 135 1.07 5.30 3.51
CA PHE A 135 2.21 4.45 3.19
C PHE A 135 3.44 5.31 2.92
N VAL A 136 4.46 5.14 3.76
CA VAL A 136 5.75 5.83 3.64
C VAL A 136 6.73 4.91 2.95
N ILE A 137 7.38 5.44 1.92
CA ILE A 137 8.42 4.73 1.19
C ILE A 137 9.69 4.71 2.05
N PRO A 138 10.22 3.52 2.42
CA PRO A 138 11.21 3.39 3.49
C PRO A 138 12.67 3.54 3.00
N PHE A 139 12.94 4.52 2.13
CA PHE A 139 14.29 4.80 1.66
C PHE A 139 14.43 6.27 1.25
N GLU A 140 15.65 6.77 1.36
CA GLU A 140 16.01 8.15 1.06
C GLU A 140 16.36 8.30 -0.43
N MET A 141 15.87 9.39 -1.04
CA MET A 141 16.15 9.77 -2.42
C MET A 141 16.17 11.29 -2.53
N GLU A 142 16.87 11.82 -3.52
CA GLU A 142 16.80 13.23 -3.89
C GLU A 142 15.61 13.47 -4.83
N GLY A 143 14.96 14.64 -4.69
CA GLY A 143 13.84 15.08 -5.54
C GLY A 143 12.90 16.04 -4.81
N ASP A 144 11.98 16.65 -5.55
CA ASP A 144 11.17 17.78 -5.08
C ASP A 144 9.73 17.39 -4.67
N THR A 145 9.27 16.19 -5.03
CA THR A 145 7.93 15.72 -4.65
C THR A 145 7.88 15.39 -3.15
N THR A 146 7.04 16.13 -2.42
CA THR A 146 6.91 16.02 -0.94
C THR A 146 5.51 15.58 -0.48
N GLU A 147 4.59 15.38 -1.43
CA GLU A 147 3.23 14.96 -1.16
C GLU A 147 2.69 14.05 -2.27
N THR A 148 1.57 13.39 -2.00
CA THR A 148 0.91 12.52 -2.99
C THR A 148 0.37 13.36 -4.16
N PRO A 149 0.82 13.10 -5.40
CA PRO A 149 0.35 13.86 -6.56
C PRO A 149 -1.17 13.76 -6.73
N GLY A 150 -1.81 14.91 -6.96
CA GLY A 150 -3.27 15.00 -7.11
C GLY A 150 -4.06 14.98 -5.80
N GLY A 151 -3.37 14.79 -4.67
CA GLY A 151 -4.00 14.71 -3.35
C GLY A 151 -4.94 13.51 -3.20
N LEU A 152 -5.65 13.50 -2.07
CA LEU A 152 -6.64 12.46 -1.76
C LEU A 152 -8.06 13.03 -1.83
N PRO A 153 -9.10 12.22 -2.10
CA PRO A 153 -10.49 12.65 -1.91
C PRO A 153 -10.76 13.05 -0.45
N GLN A 154 -11.70 13.98 -0.26
CA GLN A 154 -11.97 14.61 1.04
C GLN A 154 -12.22 13.61 2.18
N GLU A 155 -13.00 12.55 1.93
CA GLU A 155 -13.34 11.55 2.95
C GLU A 155 -12.09 10.81 3.47
N TYR A 156 -11.15 10.48 2.57
CA TYR A 156 -9.89 9.85 2.93
C TYR A 156 -8.96 10.83 3.66
N GLN A 157 -8.90 12.09 3.22
CA GLN A 157 -8.14 13.14 3.92
C GLN A 157 -8.64 13.35 5.36
N GLU A 158 -9.96 13.42 5.54
CA GLU A 158 -10.58 13.60 6.85
C GLU A 158 -10.32 12.39 7.76
N ALA A 159 -10.43 11.17 7.24
CA ALA A 159 -10.12 9.97 8.00
C ALA A 159 -8.66 9.96 8.50
N LEU A 160 -7.71 10.34 7.65
CA LEU A 160 -6.31 10.48 8.03
C LEU A 160 -6.10 11.57 9.09
N ARG A 161 -6.70 12.75 8.89
CA ARG A 161 -6.61 13.89 9.82
C ARG A 161 -7.18 13.54 11.19
N GLN A 162 -8.34 12.89 11.24
CA GLN A 162 -8.96 12.44 12.49
C GLN A 162 -8.06 11.43 13.22
N ARG A 163 -7.42 10.51 12.49
CA ARG A 163 -6.49 9.56 13.09
C ARG A 163 -5.26 10.27 13.66
N GLU A 164 -4.68 11.21 12.93
CA GLU A 164 -3.55 12.01 13.41
C GLU A 164 -3.91 12.80 14.67
N GLN A 165 -5.06 13.46 14.67
CA GLN A 165 -5.57 14.20 15.84
C GLN A 165 -5.72 13.28 17.06
N ARG A 166 -6.25 12.06 16.89
CA ARG A 166 -6.35 11.09 17.99
C ARG A 166 -4.99 10.72 18.56
N VAL A 167 -3.99 10.52 17.71
CA VAL A 167 -2.61 10.25 18.13
C VAL A 167 -2.04 11.45 18.90
N GLN A 168 -2.20 12.66 18.39
CA GLN A 168 -1.72 13.89 19.04
C GLN A 168 -2.40 14.12 20.40
N VAL A 169 -3.72 13.92 20.49
CA VAL A 169 -4.47 14.02 21.75
C VAL A 169 -3.98 12.98 22.76
N TRP A 170 -3.77 11.74 22.33
CA TRP A 170 -3.24 10.68 23.19
C TRP A 170 -1.82 11.01 23.68
N GLN A 171 -0.93 11.44 22.79
CA GLN A 171 0.44 11.83 23.15
C GLN A 171 0.45 12.99 24.16
N ARG A 172 -0.42 13.99 23.95
CA ARG A 172 -0.59 15.11 24.89
C ARG A 172 -1.09 14.62 26.24
N ALA A 173 -2.13 13.78 26.28
CA ALA A 173 -2.66 13.22 27.53
C ALA A 173 -1.60 12.42 28.30
N VAL A 174 -0.79 11.61 27.61
CA VAL A 174 0.32 10.87 28.23
C VAL A 174 1.39 11.81 28.80
N LYS A 175 1.71 12.90 28.10
CA LYS A 175 2.67 13.91 28.55
C LYS A 175 2.17 14.70 29.76
N GLU A 176 0.90 15.11 29.74
CA GLU A 176 0.26 15.92 30.78
C GLU A 176 -0.10 15.12 32.04
N ALA A 177 -0.24 13.79 31.94
CA ALA A 177 -0.52 12.92 33.07
C ALA A 177 0.59 12.87 34.14
N GLY A 178 1.76 13.49 33.90
CA GLY A 178 2.82 13.60 34.91
C GLY A 178 3.39 12.25 35.37
N LEU A 179 3.34 11.23 34.50
CA LEU A 179 3.66 9.85 34.86
C LEU A 179 5.07 9.70 35.44
N THR A 180 5.17 9.01 36.57
CA THR A 180 6.46 8.60 37.16
C THR A 180 7.20 7.60 36.26
N ARG A 181 8.48 7.38 36.52
CA ARG A 181 9.31 6.42 35.74
C ARG A 181 8.70 5.02 35.72
N ASP A 182 8.17 4.55 36.85
CA ASP A 182 7.56 3.22 36.94
C ASP A 182 6.21 3.13 36.24
N GLN A 183 5.40 4.19 36.31
CA GLN A 183 4.14 4.26 35.57
C GLN A 183 4.37 4.29 34.05
N ARG A 184 5.39 5.02 33.57
CA ARG A 184 5.78 5.00 32.14
C ARG A 184 6.20 3.62 31.67
N LYS A 185 6.99 2.89 32.46
CA LYS A 185 7.37 1.50 32.16
C LYS A 185 6.14 0.58 32.08
N ARG A 186 5.20 0.70 33.02
CA ARG A 186 3.95 -0.08 33.00
C ARG A 186 3.09 0.25 31.78
N LEU A 187 2.95 1.53 31.43
CA LEU A 187 2.21 1.96 30.25
C LEU A 187 2.86 1.39 28.97
N GLN A 188 4.18 1.49 28.85
CA GLN A 188 4.92 0.94 27.71
C GLN A 188 4.66 -0.57 27.55
N ALA A 189 4.77 -1.35 28.63
CA ALA A 189 4.51 -2.79 28.58
C ALA A 189 3.07 -3.13 28.13
N LEU A 190 2.08 -2.33 28.55
CA LEU A 190 0.69 -2.49 28.13
C LEU A 190 0.51 -2.18 26.63
N VAL A 191 1.13 -1.10 26.15
CA VAL A 191 1.09 -0.72 24.72
C VAL A 191 1.74 -1.79 23.86
N GLU A 192 2.92 -2.29 24.27
CA GLU A 192 3.64 -3.36 23.57
C GLU A 192 2.80 -4.65 23.52
N ASN A 193 2.17 -5.05 24.63
CA ASN A 193 1.32 -6.23 24.65
C ASN A 193 0.09 -6.07 23.74
N LYS A 194 -0.57 -4.91 23.77
CA LYS A 194 -1.70 -4.61 22.88
C LYS A 194 -1.30 -4.59 21.40
N PHE A 195 -0.12 -4.06 21.10
CA PHE A 195 0.43 -4.10 19.76
C PHE A 195 0.73 -5.53 19.29
N TYR A 196 1.28 -6.37 20.17
CA TYR A 196 1.52 -7.79 19.86
C TYR A 196 0.22 -8.55 19.61
N GLU A 197 -0.79 -8.39 20.46
CA GLU A 197 -2.13 -8.95 20.25
C GLU A 197 -2.69 -8.55 18.88
N TRP A 198 -2.54 -7.28 18.51
CA TRP A 198 -2.97 -6.77 17.22
C TRP A 198 -2.20 -7.39 16.04
N LEU A 199 -0.86 -7.54 16.14
CA LEU A 199 -0.04 -8.18 15.11
C LEU A 199 -0.47 -9.63 14.83
N VAL A 200 -0.84 -10.37 15.87
CA VAL A 200 -1.32 -11.75 15.75
C VAL A 200 -2.70 -11.78 15.12
N GLN A 201 -3.64 -10.95 15.58
CA GLN A 201 -5.01 -10.92 15.06
C GLN A 201 -5.09 -10.50 13.60
N THR A 202 -4.20 -9.60 13.16
CA THR A 202 -4.20 -9.06 11.79
C THR A 202 -3.33 -9.84 10.82
N GLY A 203 -2.57 -10.85 11.28
CA GLY A 203 -1.63 -11.59 10.45
C GLY A 203 -0.38 -10.78 10.03
N ASN A 204 -0.22 -9.56 10.53
CA ASN A 204 0.91 -8.68 10.19
C ASN A 204 2.24 -9.09 10.85
N ARG A 205 2.22 -10.10 11.75
CA ARG A 205 3.43 -10.61 12.41
C ARG A 205 4.54 -11.01 11.44
N GLN A 206 4.19 -11.67 10.33
CA GLN A 206 5.17 -12.08 9.31
C GLN A 206 5.89 -10.90 8.67
N GLN A 207 5.23 -9.74 8.56
CA GLN A 207 5.83 -8.52 8.01
C GLN A 207 6.91 -7.99 8.96
N LEU A 208 6.64 -7.97 10.26
CA LEU A 208 7.61 -7.57 11.27
C LEU A 208 8.82 -8.52 11.31
N ASP A 209 8.58 -9.83 11.28
CA ASP A 209 9.64 -10.84 11.30
C ASP A 209 10.57 -10.70 10.07
N SER A 210 10.03 -10.26 8.93
CA SER A 210 10.81 -10.01 7.71
C SER A 210 11.65 -8.72 7.74
N LEU A 211 11.35 -7.79 8.65
CA LEU A 211 12.13 -6.55 8.83
C LEU A 211 13.38 -6.75 9.68
N VAL A 212 13.51 -7.89 10.38
CA VAL A 212 14.72 -8.20 11.14
C VAL A 212 15.83 -8.52 10.15
N PRO A 213 16.93 -7.74 10.12
CA PRO A 213 18.07 -8.08 9.28
C PRO A 213 18.55 -9.48 9.66
N LEU A 214 18.67 -10.38 8.69
CA LEU A 214 19.42 -11.61 8.88
C LEU A 214 20.82 -11.18 9.34
N ALA A 215 21.16 -11.51 10.58
CA ALA A 215 22.47 -11.18 11.14
C ALA A 215 23.53 -11.59 10.12
N MET A 216 24.31 -10.61 9.63
CA MET A 216 25.36 -10.88 8.65
C MET A 216 26.28 -11.95 9.22
N GLY A 217 26.20 -13.15 8.65
CA GLY A 217 27.06 -14.27 9.00
C GLY A 217 28.52 -13.86 8.79
N SER A 218 29.22 -13.77 9.91
CA SER A 218 30.66 -13.92 10.11
C SER A 218 31.51 -14.13 8.84
N LYS A 219 32.44 -13.19 8.62
CA LYS A 219 33.66 -13.34 7.83
C LYS A 219 34.24 -14.76 7.95
N GLN A 220 34.26 -15.52 6.87
CA GLN A 220 35.32 -16.51 6.67
C GLN A 220 36.48 -15.80 5.99
N ALA A 221 37.52 -15.54 6.78
CA ALA A 221 38.87 -15.39 6.25
C ALA A 221 39.29 -16.76 5.70
N ALA A 222 39.73 -16.80 4.45
CA ALA A 222 40.55 -17.88 3.92
C ALA A 222 41.83 -17.22 3.43
N GLY A 223 42.94 -17.57 4.09
CA GLY A 223 44.29 -17.41 3.56
C GLY A 223 44.61 -18.55 2.60
#